data_AF-A0A068RUD4-F1
#
_entry.id   AF-A0A068RUD4-F1
#
_cell.length_a   1.000
_cell.length_b   1.000
_cell.length_c   1.000
_cell.angle_alpha   90.00
_cell.angle_beta   90.00
_cell.angle_gamma   90.00
#
_symmetry.space_group_name_H-M   'P 1'
#
loop_
_entity.id
_entity.type
_entity.pdbx_description
1 polymer ?
#
loop_
_entity_poly.entity_id
_entity_poly.type
_entity_poly.pdbx_seq_one_letter_code
_entity_poly.pdbx_strand_id
1 'polypeptide(L)'
;MLQKGNHLDTTTIVESTETVVIKPSVMIDPVKERKLRRKIDLRLMVWSFLAAFINMLDRNNMQNAYTNGMEEDLNLNSSVYNWAVTMFFIGYVITQIPANMIIIRMRPNIFLPTCVIIWGGVLCFMSIVKDHKGLLALRFCLGVAEATLYPCIAFILGTWYTKEELSKRQALVDTGGPVAGAFGGMTGGAIA
;
A
#
# COMPACT_ATOMS: atom_id res chain seq x y z
N MET A 1 -61.54 12.15 39.98
CA MET A 1 -60.21 12.65 40.37
C MET A 1 -59.22 11.50 40.25
N LEU A 2 -58.12 11.72 39.53
CA LEU A 2 -56.83 10.99 39.61
C LEU A 2 -56.81 9.56 39.02
N GLN A 3 -55.76 9.05 38.36
CA GLN A 3 -54.57 9.55 37.66
C GLN A 3 -53.93 8.29 37.02
N LYS A 4 -53.23 8.46 35.89
CA LYS A 4 -52.30 7.49 35.26
C LYS A 4 -51.47 6.75 36.32
N GLY A 5 -51.24 5.44 36.26
CA GLY A 5 -50.53 4.73 35.20
C GLY A 5 -49.09 4.43 35.67
N ASN A 6 -48.86 3.17 36.05
CA ASN A 6 -47.61 2.49 36.44
C ASN A 6 -46.28 3.25 36.28
N HIS A 7 -45.64 3.53 37.41
CA HIS A 7 -44.19 3.61 37.54
C HIS A 7 -43.77 2.44 38.44
N LEU A 8 -43.48 1.28 37.85
CA LEU A 8 -42.77 0.22 38.55
C LEU A 8 -41.28 0.60 38.50
N ASP A 9 -40.71 0.75 39.68
CA ASP A 9 -39.35 1.23 39.93
C ASP A 9 -38.29 0.35 39.24
N THR A 10 -37.71 0.88 38.17
CA THR A 10 -36.50 0.39 37.48
C THR A 10 -35.24 0.41 38.38
N THR A 11 -35.38 0.80 39.65
CA THR A 11 -34.27 1.09 40.56
C THR A 11 -33.66 -0.17 41.21
N THR A 12 -34.27 -1.35 41.06
CA THR A 12 -33.78 -2.61 41.67
C THR A 12 -32.89 -3.47 40.77
N ILE A 13 -32.68 -3.10 39.49
CA ILE A 13 -31.81 -3.87 38.56
C ILE A 13 -30.40 -3.26 38.43
N VAL A 14 -30.10 -2.17 39.15
CA VAL A 14 -28.84 -1.43 39.01
C VAL A 14 -27.75 -1.89 39.99
N GLU A 15 -28.05 -2.76 40.96
CA GLU A 15 -27.14 -3.04 42.08
C GLU A 15 -26.22 -4.28 41.92
N SER A 16 -26.24 -4.96 40.76
CA SER A 16 -25.42 -6.18 40.54
C SER A 16 -24.54 -6.17 39.29
N THR A 17 -24.27 -5.00 38.71
CA THR A 17 -23.13 -4.88 37.77
C THR A 17 -21.90 -4.48 38.57
N GLU A 18 -21.34 -5.46 39.27
CA GLU A 18 -19.97 -5.41 39.74
C GLU A 18 -19.11 -5.02 38.54
N THR A 19 -18.54 -3.82 38.59
CA THR A 19 -17.60 -3.36 37.59
C THR A 19 -16.41 -4.29 37.68
N VAL A 20 -16.38 -5.30 36.80
CA VAL A 20 -15.18 -6.07 36.50
C VAL A 20 -14.22 -5.07 35.86
N VAL A 21 -13.55 -4.29 36.72
CA VAL A 21 -12.40 -3.50 36.36
C VAL A 21 -11.34 -4.53 36.01
N ILE A 22 -11.30 -4.88 34.73
CA ILE A 22 -10.20 -5.65 34.15
C ILE A 22 -8.96 -4.76 34.34
N LYS A 23 -8.27 -4.90 35.48
CA LYS A 23 -6.91 -4.43 35.63
C LYS A 23 -6.12 -5.09 34.51
N PRO A 24 -5.52 -4.35 33.56
CA PRO A 24 -4.62 -4.98 32.62
C PRO A 24 -3.42 -5.45 33.46
N SER A 25 -3.35 -6.74 33.75
CA SER A 25 -2.30 -7.37 34.57
C SER A 25 -0.94 -7.45 33.85
N VAL A 26 -0.78 -6.72 32.75
CA VAL A 26 0.48 -6.55 32.05
C VAL A 26 0.99 -5.14 32.35
N MET A 27 1.82 -5.01 33.39
CA MET A 27 2.67 -3.83 33.56
C MET A 27 3.68 -3.83 32.41
N ILE A 28 3.32 -3.19 31.30
CA ILE A 28 4.20 -3.03 30.14
C ILE A 28 5.31 -2.07 30.56
N ASP A 29 6.52 -2.58 30.71
CA ASP A 29 7.70 -1.77 31.00
C ASP A 29 7.91 -0.78 29.84
N PRO A 30 7.77 0.55 30.08
CA PRO A 30 7.80 1.57 29.03
C PRO A 30 9.16 1.60 28.30
N VAL A 31 10.23 1.12 28.94
CA VAL A 31 11.56 1.03 28.32
C VAL A 31 11.62 -0.14 27.35
N LYS A 32 11.06 -1.30 27.71
CA LYS A 32 11.00 -2.48 26.83
C LYS A 32 10.04 -2.26 25.68
N GLU A 33 8.91 -1.60 25.91
CA GLU A 33 7.96 -1.23 24.86
C GLU A 33 8.60 -0.29 23.83
N ARG A 34 9.30 0.76 24.28
CA ARG A 34 10.00 1.70 23.38
C ARG A 34 11.08 0.99 22.55
N LYS A 35 11.82 0.05 23.15
CA LYS A 35 12.85 -0.74 22.46
C LYS A 35 12.24 -1.68 21.43
N LEU A 36 11.10 -2.31 21.75
CA LEU A 36 10.36 -3.17 20.85
C LEU A 36 9.77 -2.37 19.67
N ARG A 37 9.10 -1.25 19.97
CA ARG A 37 8.57 -0.32 18.96
C ARG A 37 9.66 0.14 18.00
N ARG A 38 10.83 0.58 18.49
CA ARG A 38 11.97 0.97 17.63
C ARG A 38 12.45 -0.16 16.72
N LYS A 39 12.47 -1.41 17.21
CA LYS A 39 12.90 -2.57 16.41
C LYS A 39 11.89 -2.91 15.32
N ILE A 40 10.59 -2.75 15.62
CA ILE A 40 9.50 -2.90 14.65
C ILE A 40 9.55 -1.77 13.63
N ASP A 41 9.73 -0.52 14.09
CA ASP A 41 9.86 0.66 13.24
C ASP A 41 11.01 0.51 12.24
N LEU A 42 12.19 0.11 12.71
CA LEU A 42 13.36 -0.12 11.84
C LEU A 42 13.12 -1.18 10.77
N ARG A 43 12.27 -2.18 11.01
CA ARG A 43 11.99 -3.22 10.00
C ARG A 43 10.84 -2.80 9.10
N LEU A 44 9.68 -2.50 9.68
CA LEU A 44 8.48 -2.17 8.92
C LEU A 44 8.64 -0.87 8.12
N MET A 45 9.28 0.15 8.69
CA MET A 45 9.44 1.44 8.02
C MET A 45 10.44 1.34 6.87
N VAL A 46 11.58 0.69 7.08
CA VAL A 46 12.61 0.54 6.04
C VAL A 46 12.07 -0.30 4.88
N TRP A 47 11.40 -1.42 5.15
CA TRP A 47 10.82 -2.25 4.09
C TRP A 47 9.65 -1.56 3.39
N SER A 48 8.78 -0.85 4.10
CA SER A 48 7.69 -0.08 3.47
C SER A 48 8.22 1.07 2.62
N PHE A 49 9.23 1.80 3.11
CA PHE A 49 9.90 2.86 2.36
C PHE A 49 10.57 2.31 1.11
N LEU A 50 11.30 1.19 1.24
CA LEU A 50 11.95 0.55 0.12
C LEU A 50 10.93 0.05 -0.92
N ALA A 51 9.81 -0.53 -0.48
CA ALA A 51 8.74 -0.94 -1.37
C ALA A 51 8.13 0.26 -2.12
N ALA A 52 7.85 1.37 -1.43
CA ALA A 52 7.36 2.60 -2.07
C ALA A 52 8.39 3.21 -3.03
N PHE A 53 9.67 3.19 -2.66
CA PHE A 53 10.78 3.65 -3.50
C PHE A 53 10.89 2.83 -4.78
N ILE A 54 10.95 1.50 -4.67
CA ILE A 54 11.08 0.61 -5.84
C ILE A 54 9.82 0.75 -6.72
N ASN A 55 8.63 0.83 -6.13
CA ASN A 55 7.40 1.01 -6.90
C ASN A 55 7.39 2.31 -7.72
N MET A 56 7.88 3.40 -7.13
CA MET A 56 7.99 4.67 -7.84
C MET A 56 9.14 4.67 -8.86
N LEU A 57 10.22 3.94 -8.57
CA LEU A 57 11.32 3.74 -9.50
C LEU A 57 10.85 3.00 -10.76
N ASP A 58 10.03 1.96 -10.62
CA ASP A 58 9.45 1.24 -11.76
C ASP A 58 8.61 2.16 -12.67
N ARG A 59 7.76 3.02 -12.07
CA ARG A 59 6.98 4.01 -12.83
C ARG A 59 7.87 5.01 -13.58
N ASN A 60 8.94 5.47 -12.95
CA ASN A 60 9.87 6.41 -13.57
C ASN A 60 10.73 5.74 -14.66
N ASN A 61 11.07 4.46 -14.50
CA ASN A 61 11.87 3.73 -15.48
C ASN A 61 11.22 3.71 -16.86
N MET A 62 9.89 3.56 -16.95
CA MET A 62 9.22 3.68 -18.24
C MET A 62 9.37 5.09 -18.83
N GLN A 63 9.13 6.12 -18.02
CA GLN A 63 9.17 7.51 -18.48
C GLN A 63 10.57 7.85 -19.01
N ASN A 64 11.61 7.40 -18.30
CA ASN A 64 13.00 7.53 -18.73
C ASN A 64 13.33 6.71 -19.98
N ALA A 65 12.80 5.49 -20.09
CA ALA A 65 13.00 4.67 -21.29
C ALA A 65 12.36 5.34 -22.53
N TYR A 66 11.19 5.96 -22.36
CA TYR A 66 10.54 6.73 -23.41
C TYR A 66 11.41 7.89 -23.90
N THR A 67 12.03 8.64 -22.99
CA THR A 67 12.95 9.73 -23.37
C THR A 67 14.28 9.24 -23.94
N ASN A 68 14.71 8.02 -23.61
CA ASN A 68 15.98 7.43 -24.04
C ASN A 68 15.86 6.57 -25.32
N GLY A 69 14.85 6.82 -26.16
CA GLY A 69 14.76 6.18 -27.49
C GLY A 69 13.87 4.93 -27.58
N MET A 70 13.12 4.57 -26.53
CA MET A 70 12.12 3.49 -26.61
C MET A 70 11.07 3.74 -27.71
N GLU A 71 10.86 5.01 -28.10
CA GLU A 71 10.03 5.38 -29.25
C GLU A 71 10.56 4.77 -30.56
N GLU A 72 11.86 4.92 -30.82
CA GLU A 72 12.53 4.44 -32.03
C GLU A 72 12.71 2.91 -32.01
N ASP A 73 13.09 2.35 -30.86
CA ASP A 73 13.35 0.91 -30.70
C ASP A 73 12.11 0.04 -30.88
N LEU A 74 10.94 0.51 -30.43
CA LEU A 74 9.67 -0.22 -30.54
C LEU A 74 8.74 0.33 -31.64
N ASN A 75 9.18 1.34 -32.42
CA ASN A 75 8.33 2.11 -33.34
C ASN A 75 7.02 2.56 -32.67
N LEU A 76 7.11 3.04 -31.43
CA LEU A 76 5.95 3.50 -30.68
C LEU A 76 5.54 4.88 -31.19
N ASN A 77 4.26 5.08 -31.45
CA ASN A 77 3.73 6.43 -31.60
C ASN A 77 3.48 7.01 -30.21
N SER A 78 3.66 8.32 -30.00
CA SER A 78 3.30 8.99 -28.74
C SER A 78 1.87 8.68 -28.29
N SER A 79 0.94 8.40 -29.22
CA SER A 79 -0.42 7.92 -28.90
C SER A 79 -0.42 6.56 -28.21
N VAL A 80 0.42 5.62 -28.64
CA VAL A 80 0.51 4.26 -28.07
C VAL A 80 1.15 4.30 -26.67
N TYR A 81 2.13 5.19 -26.46
CA TYR A 81 2.68 5.44 -25.13
C TYR A 81 1.59 5.90 -24.16
N ASN A 82 0.77 6.88 -24.55
CA ASN A 82 -0.35 7.35 -23.75
C ASN A 82 -1.34 6.22 -23.46
N TRP A 83 -1.68 5.40 -24.45
CA TRP A 83 -2.51 4.21 -24.24
C TRP A 83 -1.90 3.22 -23.25
N ALA A 84 -0.58 3.03 -23.25
CA ALA A 84 0.10 2.14 -22.30
C ALA A 84 0.00 2.66 -20.86
N VAL A 85 0.12 3.97 -20.66
CA VAL A 85 -0.09 4.62 -19.36
C VAL A 85 -1.55 4.49 -18.93
N THR A 86 -2.50 4.72 -19.84
CA THR A 86 -3.93 4.59 -19.55
C THR A 86 -4.32 3.15 -19.19
N MET A 87 -3.81 2.14 -19.91
CA MET A 87 -4.09 0.72 -19.62
C MET A 87 -3.62 0.30 -18.24
N PHE A 88 -2.47 0.81 -17.80
CA PHE A 88 -2.00 0.65 -16.43
C PHE A 88 -3.01 1.20 -15.41
N PHE A 89 -3.48 2.44 -15.59
CA PHE A 89 -4.46 3.05 -14.68
C PHE A 89 -5.82 2.34 -14.71
N ILE A 90 -6.26 1.85 -15.87
CA ILE A 90 -7.51 1.08 -15.98
C ILE A 90 -7.42 -0.20 -15.13
N GLY A 91 -6.35 -0.98 -15.32
CA GLY A 91 -6.12 -2.19 -14.52
C GLY A 91 -6.01 -1.90 -13.03
N TYR A 92 -5.36 -0.79 -12.69
CA TYR A 92 -5.21 -0.32 -11.32
C TYR A 92 -6.57 -0.01 -10.67
N VAL A 93 -7.40 0.82 -11.31
CA VAL A 93 -8.70 1.26 -10.76
C VAL A 93 -9.66 0.09 -10.61
N ILE A 94 -9.75 -0.79 -11.61
CA ILE A 94 -10.61 -1.98 -11.55
C ILE A 94 -10.24 -2.86 -10.36
N THR A 95 -8.95 -3.02 -10.10
CA THR A 95 -8.45 -3.93 -9.07
C THR A 95 -8.38 -3.29 -7.69
N GLN A 96 -8.38 -1.96 -7.60
CA GLN A 96 -8.29 -1.24 -6.33
C GLN A 96 -9.49 -1.51 -5.40
N ILE A 97 -10.70 -1.56 -5.96
CA ILE A 97 -11.93 -1.87 -5.20
C ILE A 97 -11.89 -3.30 -4.62
N PRO A 98 -11.68 -4.35 -5.43
CA PRO A 98 -11.61 -5.71 -4.91
C PRO A 98 -10.39 -5.92 -3.99
N ALA A 99 -9.25 -5.29 -4.27
CA ALA A 99 -8.07 -5.35 -3.41
C ALA A 99 -8.37 -4.90 -1.97
N ASN A 100 -9.06 -3.77 -1.81
CA ASN A 100 -9.46 -3.27 -0.50
C ASN A 100 -10.43 -4.22 0.23
N MET A 101 -11.33 -4.88 -0.51
CA MET A 101 -12.26 -5.88 0.06
C MET A 101 -11.59 -7.20 0.44
N ILE A 102 -10.51 -7.57 -0.24
CA ILE A 102 -9.76 -8.80 0.03
C ILE A 102 -8.88 -8.63 1.26
N ILE A 103 -8.31 -7.44 1.47
CA ILE A 103 -7.40 -7.14 2.59
C ILE A 103 -8.04 -7.38 3.96
N ILE A 104 -9.33 -7.14 4.09
CA ILE A 104 -10.08 -7.38 5.33
C ILE A 104 -10.40 -8.87 5.57
N ARG A 105 -10.31 -9.71 4.53
CA ARG A 105 -10.67 -11.14 4.58
C ARG A 105 -9.45 -12.07 4.55
N MET A 106 -8.33 -11.65 3.97
CA MET A 106 -7.14 -12.47 3.81
C MET A 106 -6.08 -12.20 4.88
N ARG A 107 -5.26 -13.23 5.15
CA ARG A 107 -4.11 -13.10 6.04
C ARG A 107 -3.03 -12.25 5.35
N PRO A 108 -2.66 -11.07 5.90
CA PRO A 108 -1.72 -10.13 5.27
C PRO A 108 -0.35 -10.76 5.03
N ASN A 109 0.08 -11.69 5.89
CA ASN A 109 1.37 -12.36 5.79
C ASN A 109 1.54 -13.22 4.52
N ILE A 110 0.45 -13.64 3.86
CA ILE A 110 0.48 -14.43 2.62
C ILE A 110 0.15 -13.55 1.41
N PHE A 111 -0.79 -12.62 1.59
CA PHE A 111 -1.27 -11.75 0.52
C PHE A 111 -0.15 -10.83 -0.02
N LEU A 112 0.57 -10.16 0.87
CA LEU A 112 1.67 -9.27 0.51
C LEU A 112 2.78 -9.92 -0.32
N PRO A 113 3.42 -11.03 0.13
CA PRO A 113 4.49 -11.64 -0.66
C PRO A 113 3.97 -12.18 -1.99
N THR A 114 2.74 -12.67 -2.05
CA THR A 114 2.13 -13.13 -3.31
C THR A 114 1.98 -11.98 -4.31
N CYS A 115 1.47 -10.83 -3.88
CA CYS A 115 1.35 -9.65 -4.72
C CYS A 115 2.72 -9.15 -5.22
N VAL A 116 3.73 -9.13 -4.35
CA VAL A 116 5.10 -8.71 -4.72
C VAL A 116 5.72 -9.69 -5.73
N ILE A 117 5.49 -11.00 -5.59
CA ILE A 117 5.96 -12.00 -6.55
C ILE A 117 5.28 -11.83 -7.91
N ILE A 118 3.95 -11.63 -7.92
CA ILE A 118 3.20 -11.41 -9.17
C ILE A 118 3.69 -10.13 -9.86
N TRP A 119 3.81 -9.04 -9.10
CA TRP A 119 4.31 -7.76 -9.60
C TRP A 119 5.73 -7.89 -10.17
N GLY A 120 6.66 -8.46 -9.41
CA GLY A 120 8.04 -8.69 -9.87
C GLY A 120 8.12 -9.61 -11.09
N GLY A 121 7.27 -10.64 -11.15
CA GLY A 121 7.17 -11.53 -12.31
C GLY A 121 6.75 -10.78 -13.59
N VAL A 122 5.72 -9.93 -13.49
CA VAL A 122 5.27 -9.10 -14.63
C VAL A 122 6.37 -8.14 -15.08
N LEU A 123 7.13 -7.56 -14.15
CA LEU A 123 8.29 -6.72 -14.50
C LEU A 123 9.37 -7.48 -15.27
N CYS A 124 9.71 -8.70 -14.85
CA CYS A 124 10.66 -9.54 -15.59
C CYS A 124 10.17 -9.84 -17.01
N PHE A 125 8.87 -10.12 -17.19
CA PHE A 125 8.31 -10.32 -18.54
C PHE A 125 8.31 -9.05 -19.38
N MET A 126 8.14 -7.88 -18.76
CA MET A 126 8.14 -6.59 -19.48
C MET A 126 9.49 -6.28 -20.12
N SER A 127 10.60 -6.75 -19.54
CA SER A 127 11.94 -6.59 -20.11
C SER A 127 12.18 -7.39 -21.40
N ILE A 128 11.36 -8.40 -21.70
CA ILE A 128 11.57 -9.32 -22.84
C ILE A 128 10.70 -8.93 -24.04
N VAL A 129 9.67 -8.11 -23.82
CA VAL A 129 8.71 -7.76 -24.87
C VAL A 129 9.32 -6.82 -25.91
N LYS A 130 9.11 -7.16 -27.18
CA LYS A 130 9.55 -6.36 -28.34
C LYS A 130 8.38 -5.77 -29.14
N ASP A 131 7.14 -6.09 -28.76
CA ASP A 131 5.93 -5.69 -29.47
C ASP A 131 5.09 -4.68 -28.66
N HIS A 132 4.57 -3.66 -29.34
CA HIS A 132 3.68 -2.66 -28.75
C HIS A 132 2.41 -3.27 -28.12
N LYS A 133 1.83 -4.31 -28.72
CA LYS A 133 0.65 -5.00 -28.17
C LYS A 133 0.96 -5.77 -26.88
N GLY A 134 2.14 -6.41 -26.85
CA GLY A 134 2.62 -7.10 -25.65
C GLY A 134 2.87 -6.12 -24.51
N LEU A 135 3.38 -4.92 -24.82
CA LEU A 135 3.59 -3.85 -23.85
C LEU A 135 2.25 -3.41 -23.24
N LEU A 136 1.23 -3.15 -24.05
CA LEU A 136 -0.11 -2.76 -23.56
C LEU A 136 -0.73 -3.82 -22.64
N ALA A 137 -0.64 -5.10 -23.02
CA ALA A 137 -1.18 -6.20 -22.23
C ALA A 137 -0.46 -6.37 -20.88
N LEU A 138 0.88 -6.37 -20.89
CA LEU A 138 1.66 -6.46 -19.66
C LEU A 138 1.42 -5.26 -18.74
N ARG A 139 1.12 -4.08 -19.29
CA ARG A 139 0.81 -2.90 -18.49
C ARG A 139 -0.53 -2.96 -17.79
N PHE A 140 -1.52 -3.54 -18.46
CA PHE A 140 -2.76 -3.85 -17.79
C PHE A 140 -2.52 -4.84 -16.63
N CYS A 141 -1.77 -5.91 -16.87
CA CYS A 141 -1.41 -6.89 -15.82
C CYS A 141 -0.62 -6.26 -14.67
N LEU A 142 0.31 -5.35 -14.98
CA LEU A 142 1.10 -4.63 -13.99
C LEU A 142 0.21 -3.73 -13.13
N GLY A 143 -0.72 -2.99 -13.75
CA GLY A 143 -1.71 -2.18 -13.03
C GLY A 143 -2.58 -3.01 -12.08
N VAL A 144 -3.01 -4.19 -12.51
CA VAL A 144 -3.76 -5.16 -11.67
C VAL A 144 -2.92 -5.61 -10.46
N ALA A 145 -1.64 -5.95 -10.67
CA ALA A 145 -0.77 -6.40 -9.60
C ALA A 145 -0.45 -5.27 -8.60
N GLU A 146 -0.13 -4.08 -9.10
CA GLU A 146 0.30 -2.93 -8.29
C GLU A 146 -0.85 -2.31 -7.47
N ALA A 147 -2.11 -2.45 -7.89
CA ALA A 147 -3.29 -1.91 -7.20
C ALA A 147 -3.40 -2.29 -5.71
N THR A 148 -2.85 -3.45 -5.36
CA THR A 148 -2.90 -4.01 -3.99
C THR A 148 -1.79 -3.46 -3.09
N LEU A 149 -0.72 -2.89 -3.64
CA LEU A 149 0.52 -2.62 -2.92
C LEU A 149 0.34 -1.47 -1.93
N TYR A 150 -0.27 -0.38 -2.36
CA TYR A 150 -0.57 0.78 -1.51
C TYR A 150 -1.51 0.45 -0.34
N PRO A 151 -2.69 -0.18 -0.56
CA PRO A 151 -3.57 -0.54 0.56
C PRO A 151 -2.95 -1.60 1.47
N CYS A 152 -2.08 -2.49 0.96
CA CYS A 152 -1.34 -3.42 1.82
C CYS A 152 -0.41 -2.71 2.79
N ILE A 153 0.38 -1.73 2.32
CA ILE A 153 1.26 -0.94 3.18
C ILE A 153 0.43 -0.19 4.22
N ALA A 154 -0.64 0.49 3.78
CA ALA A 154 -1.53 1.24 4.68
C ALA A 154 -2.17 0.32 5.75
N PHE A 155 -2.55 -0.90 5.38
CA PHE A 155 -3.12 -1.88 6.30
C PHE A 155 -2.11 -2.38 7.35
N ILE A 156 -0.88 -2.69 6.93
CA ILE A 156 0.18 -3.08 7.87
C ILE A 156 0.44 -1.94 8.85
N LEU A 157 0.66 -0.72 8.35
CA LEU A 157 0.94 0.43 9.20
C LEU A 157 -0.23 0.71 10.16
N GLY A 158 -1.48 0.61 9.68
CA GLY A 158 -2.68 0.77 10.52
C GLY A 158 -2.84 -0.30 11.59
N THR A 159 -2.24 -1.49 11.42
CA THR A 159 -2.29 -2.58 12.42
C THR A 159 -1.25 -2.39 13.53
N TRP A 160 -0.08 -1.81 13.21
CA TRP A 160 1.04 -1.69 14.15
C TRP A 160 1.16 -0.32 14.83
N TYR A 161 0.54 0.73 14.27
CA TYR A 161 0.66 2.11 14.77
C TYR A 161 -0.69 2.71 15.18
N THR A 162 -0.65 3.64 16.16
CA THR A 162 -1.83 4.41 16.56
C THR A 162 -2.14 5.50 15.53
N LYS A 163 -3.38 6.01 15.51
CA LYS A 163 -3.82 7.04 14.54
C LYS A 163 -2.95 8.30 14.55
N GLU A 164 -2.46 8.71 15.72
CA GLU A 164 -1.59 9.89 15.89
C GLU A 164 -0.19 9.68 15.30
N GLU A 165 0.25 8.44 15.26
CA GLU A 165 1.57 8.00 14.83
C GLU A 165 1.60 7.58 13.35
N LEU A 166 0.45 7.16 12.82
CA LEU A 166 0.28 6.61 11.48
C LEU A 166 0.54 7.64 10.39
N SER A 167 0.02 8.86 10.53
CA SER A 167 0.13 9.90 9.50
C SER A 167 1.58 10.33 9.23
N LYS A 168 2.37 10.51 10.29
CA LYS A 168 3.80 10.87 10.18
C LYS A 168 4.60 9.76 9.49
N ARG A 169 4.27 8.50 9.79
CA ARG A 169 4.94 7.33 9.22
C ARG A 169 4.54 7.09 7.76
N GLN A 170 3.26 7.27 7.44
CA GLN A 170 2.79 7.24 6.06
C GLN A 170 3.48 8.33 5.22
N ALA A 171 3.57 9.55 5.73
CA ALA A 171 4.27 10.65 5.04
C ALA A 171 5.76 10.33 4.79
N LEU A 172 6.42 9.65 5.73
CA LEU A 172 7.80 9.19 5.55
C LEU A 172 7.91 8.14 4.43
N VAL A 173 6.98 7.19 4.35
CA VAL A 173 6.92 6.21 3.26
C VAL A 173 6.65 6.88 1.92
N ASP A 174 5.72 7.83 1.87
CA ASP A 174 5.35 8.56 0.66
C ASP A 174 6.51 9.44 0.15
N THR A 175 7.41 9.87 1.03
CA THR A 175 8.66 10.57 0.65
C THR A 175 9.58 9.69 -0.22
N GLY A 176 9.41 8.37 -0.20
CA GLY A 176 10.11 7.46 -1.10
C GLY A 176 9.84 7.75 -2.59
N GLY A 177 8.68 8.31 -2.93
CA GLY A 177 8.34 8.67 -4.32
C GLY A 177 9.20 9.79 -4.90
N PRO A 178 9.27 10.97 -4.27
CA PRO A 178 10.18 12.04 -4.67
C PRO A 178 11.64 11.59 -4.72
N VAL A 179 12.08 10.77 -3.75
CA VAL A 179 13.44 10.22 -3.73
C VAL A 179 13.68 9.31 -4.95
N ALA A 180 12.75 8.41 -5.27
CA ALA A 180 12.82 7.58 -6.47
C ALA A 180 12.80 8.41 -7.76
N GLY A 181 12.06 9.51 -7.80
CA GLY A 181 12.09 10.49 -8.91
C GLY A 181 13.46 11.10 -9.12
N ALA A 182 14.11 11.55 -8.04
CA ALA A 182 15.46 12.10 -8.10
C ALA A 182 16.49 11.06 -8.60
N PHE A 183 16.40 9.82 -8.11
CA PHE A 183 17.26 8.73 -8.57
C PHE A 183 16.99 8.34 -10.03
N GLY A 184 15.72 8.24 -10.43
CA GLY A 184 15.31 7.94 -11.80
C GLY A 184 15.84 8.98 -12.79
N GLY A 185 15.71 10.27 -12.48
CA GLY A 185 16.26 11.34 -13.30
C GLY A 185 17.78 11.30 -13.40
N MET A 186 18.48 11.01 -12.29
CA MET A 186 19.94 10.85 -12.29
C MET A 186 20.39 9.65 -13.12
N THR A 187 19.74 8.49 -12.99
CA THR A 187 20.10 7.29 -13.78
C THR A 187 19.76 7.46 -15.25
N GLY A 188 18.61 8.06 -15.57
CA GLY A 188 18.20 8.34 -16.94
C GLY A 188 19.16 9.31 -17.63
N GLY A 189 19.60 10.37 -16.95
CA GLY A 189 20.58 11.31 -17.47
C GLY A 189 22.04 10.82 -17.45
N ALA A 190 22.37 9.78 -16.69
CA ALA A 190 23.70 9.18 -16.66
C ALA A 190 23.92 8.10 -17.74
N ILE A 191 22.85 7.50 -18.26
CA ILE A 191 22.88 6.48 -19.32
C ILE A 191 22.46 7.01 -20.70
N ALA A 192 22.00 8.27 -20.78
CA ALA A 192 21.66 8.96 -22.02
C ALA A 192 22.90 9.50 -22.73
#